data_AF-A0AA85A599-F1
#
_entry.id   AF-A0AA85A599-F1
#
_cell.length_a   1.000
_cell.length_b   1.000
_cell.length_c   1.000
_cell.angle_alpha   90.00
_cell.angle_beta   90.00
_cell.angle_gamma   90.00
#
_symmetry.space_group_name_H-M   'P 1'
#
loop_
_entity.id
_entity.type
_entity.pdbx_description
1 polymer ?
#
loop_
_entity_poly.entity_id
_entity_poly.type
_entity_poly.pdbx_seq_one_letter_code
_entity_poly.pdbx_strand_id
1 'polypeptide(L)'
;MYFDVIQAFVYILLVVIHPVVSSVGDKTLVFHECNQKCIEEICESSLSNRQSYWDKHFNSSRVVIFENSILWDCESECKYRCMWNTVSALEKNGWPVPQFNGKWPFIRLCGIQEPASAVFSLLNFMFNCHMFNKFYRYVPYNSPMYKTWVMQIIFSMNAWVWSTIFHTRDTSFTEKMDYFSALAFVIASVMVLHRRIFNPNRFITILFSALLSAFFVNHVNYMTFVNFDYGYNLTVNILFGKFILNNLMIHTLYFFLYLRYFN
;
A
#
# COMPACT_ATOMS: atom_id res chain seq x y z
N MET A 1 27.42 17.58 0.09
CA MET A 1 25.96 17.48 -0.17
C MET A 1 25.61 16.44 -1.24
N TYR A 2 26.06 16.58 -2.49
CA TYR A 2 25.76 15.58 -3.54
C TYR A 2 26.40 14.20 -3.26
N PHE A 3 27.63 14.18 -2.71
CA PHE A 3 28.33 12.96 -2.33
C PHE A 3 27.69 12.26 -1.11
N ASP A 4 27.26 13.02 -0.11
CA ASP A 4 26.56 12.50 1.08
C ASP A 4 25.19 11.88 0.71
N VAL A 5 24.53 12.42 -0.31
CA VAL A 5 23.28 11.87 -0.88
C VAL A 5 23.52 10.51 -1.54
N ILE A 6 24.62 10.36 -2.29
CA ILE A 6 25.00 9.07 -2.90
C ILE A 6 25.32 8.05 -1.81
N GLN A 7 26.03 8.46 -0.75
CA GLN A 7 26.40 7.58 0.35
C GLN A 7 25.18 7.10 1.15
N ALA A 8 24.24 8.00 1.45
CA ALA A 8 22.96 7.63 2.06
C ALA A 8 22.15 6.69 1.17
N PHE A 9 22.17 6.89 -0.15
CA PHE A 9 21.51 6.01 -1.11
C PHE A 9 22.12 4.59 -1.14
N VAL A 10 23.45 4.48 -1.04
CA VAL A 10 24.16 3.20 -0.91
C VAL A 10 23.77 2.47 0.39
N TYR A 11 23.57 3.18 1.50
CA TYR A 11 23.05 2.57 2.73
C TYR A 11 21.62 2.03 2.59
N ILE A 12 20.76 2.70 1.81
CA ILE A 12 19.40 2.22 1.52
C ILE A 12 19.41 0.93 0.70
N LEU A 13 20.40 0.77 -0.20
CA LEU A 13 20.60 -0.47 -0.97
C LEU A 13 21.02 -1.67 -0.11
N LEU A 14 21.56 -1.45 1.09
CA LEU A 14 22.16 -2.48 1.95
C LEU A 14 21.23 -3.03 3.05
N VAL A 15 19.95 -2.67 3.06
CA VAL A 15 19.09 -2.94 4.23
C VAL A 15 18.67 -4.40 4.38
N VAL A 16 18.78 -4.85 5.62
CA VAL A 16 18.72 -6.21 6.18
C VAL A 16 17.29 -6.77 6.25
N ILE A 17 17.18 -8.09 6.10
CA ILE A 17 15.95 -8.89 6.15
C ILE A 17 15.54 -9.12 7.61
N HIS A 18 14.27 -8.87 7.94
CA HIS A 18 13.68 -9.26 9.22
C HIS A 18 12.93 -10.60 9.09
N PRO A 19 12.85 -11.41 10.17
CA PRO A 19 12.07 -12.63 10.15
C PRO A 19 10.56 -12.32 10.07
N VAL A 20 9.84 -13.06 9.24
CA VAL A 20 8.38 -12.98 9.09
C VAL A 20 7.72 -13.77 10.22
N VAL A 21 6.85 -13.12 11.00
CA VAL A 21 6.05 -13.77 12.05
C VAL A 21 4.59 -13.81 11.60
N SER A 22 3.97 -14.98 11.63
CA SER A 22 2.54 -15.12 11.32
C SER A 22 1.66 -14.48 12.39
N SER A 23 0.46 -14.04 11.98
CA SER A 23 -0.49 -13.39 12.87
C SER A 23 -0.93 -14.28 14.02
N VAL A 24 -1.19 -13.68 15.18
CA VAL A 24 -1.58 -14.40 16.39
C VAL A 24 -2.95 -15.06 16.23
N GLY A 25 -3.90 -14.41 15.55
CA GLY A 25 -5.23 -14.94 15.28
C GLY A 25 -5.21 -16.22 14.45
N ASP A 26 -4.29 -16.33 13.49
CA ASP A 26 -4.13 -17.50 12.60
C ASP A 26 -3.73 -18.75 13.37
N LYS A 27 -3.13 -18.58 14.55
CA LYS A 27 -2.71 -19.68 15.44
C LYS A 27 -3.79 -20.12 16.41
N THR A 28 -4.94 -19.42 16.45
CA THR A 28 -6.02 -19.79 17.36
C THR A 28 -6.74 -21.03 16.85
N LEU A 29 -6.99 -21.99 17.75
CA LEU A 29 -7.65 -23.24 17.40
C LEU A 29 -9.06 -22.99 16.81
N VAL A 30 -9.79 -22.03 17.38
CA VAL A 30 -11.14 -21.66 16.95
C VAL A 30 -11.16 -21.21 15.49
N PHE A 31 -10.20 -20.37 15.09
CA PHE A 31 -10.09 -19.90 13.71
C PHE A 31 -9.70 -21.04 12.78
N HIS A 32 -8.67 -21.80 13.14
CA HIS A 32 -8.15 -22.89 12.30
C HIS A 32 -9.22 -23.97 12.05
N GLU A 33 -9.88 -24.46 13.10
CA GLU A 33 -10.92 -25.49 12.97
C GLU A 33 -12.13 -24.98 12.18
N CYS A 34 -12.56 -23.74 12.39
CA CYS A 34 -13.66 -23.15 11.62
C CYS A 34 -13.28 -23.05 10.14
N ASN A 35 -12.11 -22.51 9.83
CA ASN A 35 -11.69 -22.26 8.46
C ASN A 35 -11.50 -23.57 7.68
N GLN A 36 -10.89 -24.58 8.31
CA GLN A 36 -10.71 -25.89 7.69
C GLN A 36 -12.05 -26.56 7.38
N LYS A 37 -12.97 -26.61 8.36
CA LYS A 37 -14.31 -27.18 8.15
C LYS A 37 -15.10 -26.43 7.09
N CYS A 38 -15.02 -25.10 7.09
CA CYS A 38 -15.69 -24.26 6.10
C CYS A 38 -15.21 -24.58 4.67
N ILE A 39 -13.89 -24.73 4.47
CA ILE A 39 -13.34 -25.07 3.16
C ILE A 39 -13.79 -26.47 2.72
N GLU A 40 -13.63 -27.48 3.59
CA GLU A 40 -13.99 -28.88 3.29
C GLU A 40 -15.49 -29.06 3.03
N GLU A 41 -16.36 -28.45 3.84
CA GLU A 41 -17.81 -28.68 3.74
C GLU A 41 -18.52 -27.77 2.73
N ILE A 42 -17.98 -26.57 2.44
CA ILE A 42 -18.63 -25.58 1.56
C ILE A 42 -17.90 -25.47 0.24
N CYS A 43 -16.59 -25.25 0.24
CA CYS A 43 -15.87 -24.93 -0.98
C CYS A 43 -15.72 -26.16 -1.89
N GLU A 44 -15.62 -27.36 -1.29
CA GLU A 44 -15.50 -28.63 -2.02
C GLU A 44 -16.85 -29.30 -2.31
N SER A 45 -17.97 -28.78 -1.77
CA SER A 45 -19.29 -29.41 -1.92
C SER A 45 -20.16 -28.88 -3.08
N SER A 46 -21.20 -29.64 -3.42
CA SER A 46 -22.17 -29.28 -4.45
C SER A 46 -22.94 -27.99 -4.09
N LEU A 47 -23.36 -27.23 -5.10
CA LEU A 47 -24.04 -25.92 -4.95
C LEU A 47 -25.23 -25.94 -3.98
N SER A 48 -25.95 -27.06 -3.86
CA SER A 48 -27.09 -27.21 -2.94
C SER A 48 -26.69 -27.28 -1.46
N ASN A 49 -25.49 -27.78 -1.13
CA ASN A 49 -25.00 -27.87 0.24
C ASN A 49 -24.39 -26.55 0.73
N ARG A 50 -23.86 -25.73 -0.18
CA ARG A 50 -23.25 -24.43 0.16
C ARG A 50 -24.23 -23.48 0.83
N GLN A 51 -25.38 -23.26 0.22
CA GLN A 51 -26.39 -22.31 0.72
C GLN A 51 -26.90 -22.74 2.12
N SER A 52 -27.20 -24.04 2.28
CA SER A 52 -27.68 -24.62 3.53
C SER A 52 -26.70 -24.45 4.69
N TYR A 53 -25.39 -24.63 4.46
CA TYR A 53 -24.39 -24.43 5.51
C TYR A 53 -24.18 -22.95 5.86
N TRP A 54 -24.11 -22.06 4.86
CA TRP A 54 -23.98 -20.62 5.10
C TRP A 54 -25.09 -20.09 6.00
N ASP A 55 -26.34 -20.42 5.66
CA ASP A 55 -27.53 -20.00 6.41
C ASP A 55 -27.59 -20.63 7.81
N LYS A 56 -27.05 -21.84 7.98
CA LYS A 56 -27.01 -22.56 9.26
C LYS A 56 -25.92 -22.07 10.23
N HIS A 57 -24.73 -21.74 9.72
CA HIS A 57 -23.56 -21.45 10.55
C HIS A 57 -23.23 -19.95 10.67
N PHE A 58 -23.67 -19.13 9.73
CA PHE A 58 -23.37 -17.70 9.70
C PHE A 58 -24.68 -16.92 9.60
N ASN A 59 -25.27 -16.61 10.76
CA ASN A 59 -26.56 -15.95 10.83
C ASN A 59 -26.48 -14.57 10.15
N SER A 60 -27.21 -14.42 9.05
CA SER A 60 -27.09 -13.40 7.99
C SER A 60 -27.37 -11.94 8.42
N SER A 61 -27.59 -11.67 9.71
CA SER A 61 -28.15 -10.38 10.16
C SER A 61 -27.14 -9.27 10.43
N ARG A 62 -25.86 -9.57 10.70
CA ARG A 62 -24.84 -8.53 11.02
C ARG A 62 -23.76 -8.34 9.94
N VAL A 63 -23.63 -9.30 9.03
CA VAL A 63 -22.48 -9.40 8.11
C VAL A 63 -22.85 -9.04 6.66
N VAL A 64 -24.16 -8.92 6.36
CA VAL A 64 -24.68 -8.87 4.99
C VAL A 64 -25.28 -7.50 4.67
N ILE A 65 -24.44 -6.47 4.63
CA ILE A 65 -24.83 -5.19 4.02
C ILE A 65 -24.18 -5.15 2.62
N PHE A 66 -24.93 -5.60 1.62
CA PHE A 66 -24.60 -5.54 0.18
C PHE A 66 -23.33 -6.31 -0.27
N GLU A 67 -23.07 -7.51 0.28
CA GLU A 67 -21.90 -8.35 -0.10
C GLU A 67 -21.90 -8.77 -1.59
N ASN A 68 -23.05 -8.87 -2.26
CA ASN A 68 -23.15 -9.31 -3.65
C ASN A 68 -22.58 -8.32 -4.69
N SER A 69 -22.09 -7.15 -4.26
CA SER A 69 -21.54 -6.13 -5.17
C SER A 69 -20.13 -6.49 -5.66
N ILE A 70 -19.38 -7.27 -4.86
CA ILE A 70 -18.02 -7.72 -5.15
C ILE A 70 -18.00 -9.24 -4.93
N LEU A 71 -17.72 -10.00 -5.98
CA LEU A 71 -17.68 -11.47 -5.91
C LEU A 71 -16.44 -11.92 -5.15
N TRP A 72 -16.64 -12.35 -3.91
CA TRP A 72 -15.62 -13.00 -3.07
C TRP A 72 -15.55 -14.49 -3.40
N ASP A 73 -14.33 -15.03 -3.45
CA ASP A 73 -14.13 -16.48 -3.56
C ASP A 73 -14.48 -17.18 -2.24
N CYS A 74 -14.74 -18.48 -2.33
CA CYS A 74 -15.21 -19.28 -1.19
C CYS A 74 -14.20 -19.30 -0.03
N GLU A 75 -12.91 -19.42 -0.33
CA GLU A 75 -11.87 -19.43 0.71
C GLU A 75 -11.81 -18.09 1.45
N SER A 76 -11.94 -16.98 0.73
CA SER A 76 -11.95 -15.63 1.31
C SER A 76 -13.20 -15.39 2.17
N GLU A 77 -14.35 -15.96 1.79
CA GLU A 77 -15.56 -15.95 2.61
C GLU A 77 -15.38 -16.75 3.90
N CYS A 78 -14.82 -17.96 3.80
CA CYS A 78 -14.53 -18.81 4.96
C CYS A 78 -13.61 -18.11 5.96
N LYS A 79 -12.49 -17.56 5.48
CA LYS A 79 -11.54 -16.81 6.32
C LYS A 79 -12.22 -15.65 7.03
N TYR A 80 -12.97 -14.84 6.29
CA TYR A 80 -13.64 -13.66 6.83
C TYR A 80 -14.68 -14.00 7.91
N ARG A 81 -15.52 -15.00 7.66
CA ARG A 81 -16.59 -15.35 8.60
C ARG A 81 -16.05 -16.10 9.81
N CYS A 82 -15.05 -16.97 9.63
CA CYS A 82 -14.38 -17.64 10.74
C CYS A 82 -13.56 -16.67 11.61
N MET A 83 -12.98 -15.64 11.02
CA MET A 83 -12.38 -14.52 11.75
C MET A 83 -13.43 -13.88 12.67
N TRP A 84 -14.59 -13.47 12.15
CA TRP A 84 -15.65 -12.84 12.95
C TRP A 84 -16.26 -13.75 14.03
N ASN A 85 -16.38 -15.06 13.74
CA ASN A 85 -16.76 -16.05 14.76
C ASN A 85 -15.72 -16.11 15.89
N THR A 86 -14.43 -16.09 15.55
CA THR A 86 -13.34 -16.11 16.53
C THR A 86 -13.32 -14.82 17.35
N VAL A 87 -13.47 -13.67 16.72
CA VAL A 87 -13.59 -12.36 17.38
C VAL A 87 -14.73 -12.37 18.40
N SER A 88 -15.91 -12.84 17.99
CA SER A 88 -17.09 -12.94 18.86
C SER A 88 -16.84 -13.85 20.09
N ALA A 89 -16.12 -14.96 19.90
CA ALA A 89 -15.75 -15.86 20.98
C ALA A 89 -14.71 -15.25 21.95
N LEU A 90 -13.75 -14.48 21.43
CA LEU A 90 -12.74 -13.78 22.24
C LEU A 90 -13.38 -12.66 23.06
N GLU A 91 -14.21 -11.83 22.44
CA GLU A 91 -14.93 -10.73 23.09
C GLU A 91 -15.84 -11.23 24.22
N LYS A 92 -16.58 -12.32 23.99
CA LYS A 92 -17.43 -12.96 25.01
C LYS A 92 -16.64 -13.36 26.27
N ASN A 93 -15.38 -13.74 26.09
CA ASN A 93 -14.49 -14.16 27.17
C ASN A 93 -13.60 -13.02 27.69
N GLY A 94 -13.76 -11.79 27.19
CA GLY A 94 -13.00 -10.62 27.62
C GLY A 94 -11.54 -10.58 27.16
N TRP A 95 -11.18 -11.34 26.12
CA TRP A 95 -9.81 -11.38 25.59
C TRP A 95 -9.58 -10.30 24.53
N PRO A 96 -8.34 -9.79 24.39
CA PRO A 96 -8.00 -8.87 23.31
C PRO A 96 -8.13 -9.56 21.95
N VAL A 97 -8.62 -8.80 20.98
CA VAL A 97 -8.75 -9.26 19.59
C VAL A 97 -7.38 -9.22 18.90
N PRO A 98 -6.85 -10.32 18.36
CA PRO A 98 -5.59 -10.34 17.63
C PRO A 98 -5.79 -9.96 16.15
N GLN A 99 -4.67 -9.80 15.43
CA GLN A 99 -4.68 -9.76 13.97
C GLN A 99 -4.91 -11.16 13.39
N PHE A 100 -5.57 -11.22 12.23
CA PHE A 100 -5.80 -12.41 11.42
C PHE A 100 -5.25 -12.14 10.01
N ASN A 101 -4.46 -13.06 9.48
CA ASN A 101 -3.82 -12.98 8.16
C ASN A 101 -3.10 -11.64 7.90
N GLY A 102 -2.44 -11.11 8.92
CA GLY A 102 -1.69 -9.84 8.87
C GLY A 102 -2.54 -8.60 9.08
N LYS A 103 -3.85 -8.74 9.31
CA LYS A 103 -4.81 -7.63 9.31
C LYS A 103 -5.67 -7.60 10.57
N TRP A 104 -6.16 -6.42 10.90
CA TRP A 104 -7.21 -6.26 11.92
C TRP A 104 -8.56 -6.69 11.34
N PRO A 105 -9.48 -7.24 12.15
CA PRO A 105 -10.80 -7.62 11.69
C PRO A 105 -11.63 -6.37 11.37
N PHE A 106 -11.84 -6.12 10.08
CA PHE A 106 -12.70 -5.04 9.59
C PHE A 106 -14.05 -5.58 9.15
N ILE A 107 -15.11 -4.78 9.37
CA ILE A 107 -16.44 -5.10 8.85
C ILE A 107 -16.48 -4.65 7.40
N ARG A 108 -16.85 -5.56 6.50
CA ARG A 108 -17.07 -5.26 5.08
C ARG A 108 -18.31 -4.38 4.91
N LEU A 109 -18.24 -3.40 4.02
CA LEU A 109 -19.37 -2.57 3.63
C LEU A 109 -19.51 -2.59 2.11
N CYS A 110 -20.67 -2.99 1.58
CA CYS A 110 -20.89 -3.11 0.13
C CYS A 110 -19.84 -3.99 -0.57
N GLY A 111 -19.38 -5.04 0.12
CA GLY A 111 -18.34 -5.94 -0.37
C GLY A 111 -16.91 -5.37 -0.31
N ILE A 112 -16.71 -4.12 0.10
CA ILE A 112 -15.38 -3.51 0.29
C ILE A 112 -14.75 -4.05 1.58
N GLN A 113 -13.52 -4.56 1.49
CA GLN A 113 -12.80 -5.12 2.63
C GLN A 113 -12.44 -4.08 3.69
N GLU A 114 -11.92 -2.92 3.28
CA GLU A 114 -11.47 -1.86 4.16
C GLU A 114 -12.12 -0.52 3.74
N PRO A 115 -13.39 -0.27 4.12
CA PRO A 115 -14.20 0.81 3.55
C PRO A 115 -13.60 2.20 3.71
N ALA A 116 -13.10 2.52 4.91
CA ALA A 116 -12.49 3.80 5.20
C ALA A 116 -11.24 4.01 4.33
N SER A 117 -10.31 3.06 4.31
CA SER A 117 -9.07 3.12 3.54
C SER A 117 -9.36 3.26 2.04
N ALA A 118 -10.28 2.46 1.49
CA ALA A 118 -10.66 2.54 0.08
C ALA A 118 -11.25 3.91 -0.29
N VAL A 119 -12.16 4.45 0.53
CA VAL A 119 -12.75 5.77 0.30
C VAL A 119 -11.71 6.87 0.39
N PHE A 120 -10.85 6.87 1.41
CA PHE A 120 -9.80 7.89 1.53
C PHE A 120 -8.78 7.82 0.39
N SER A 121 -8.42 6.62 -0.09
CA SER A 121 -7.56 6.46 -1.27
C SER A 121 -8.24 7.00 -2.54
N LEU A 122 -9.53 6.73 -2.73
CA LEU A 122 -10.29 7.26 -3.87
C LEU A 122 -10.38 8.80 -3.82
N LEU A 123 -10.65 9.37 -2.65
CA LEU A 123 -10.67 10.82 -2.45
C LEU A 123 -9.30 11.45 -2.77
N ASN A 124 -8.19 10.81 -2.37
CA ASN A 124 -6.85 11.25 -2.72
C ASN A 124 -6.59 11.19 -4.23
N PHE A 125 -7.03 10.14 -4.91
CA PHE A 125 -6.95 10.05 -6.37
C PHE A 125 -7.72 11.20 -7.03
N MET A 126 -8.99 11.41 -6.65
CA MET A 126 -9.82 12.48 -7.21
C MET A 126 -9.22 13.87 -6.98
N PHE A 127 -8.67 14.10 -5.79
CA PHE A 127 -7.95 15.35 -5.49
C PHE A 127 -6.73 15.53 -6.41
N ASN A 128 -5.94 14.47 -6.63
CA ASN A 128 -4.82 14.51 -7.56
C ASN A 128 -5.28 14.81 -9.01
N CYS A 129 -6.38 14.22 -9.49
CA CYS A 129 -6.94 14.53 -10.80
C CYS A 129 -7.39 16.00 -10.89
N HIS A 130 -8.07 16.51 -9.86
CA HIS A 130 -8.47 17.91 -9.79
C HIS A 130 -7.26 18.86 -9.83
N MET A 131 -6.25 18.57 -9.03
CA MET A 131 -5.02 19.36 -8.97
C MET A 131 -4.20 19.25 -10.25
N PHE A 132 -4.20 18.09 -10.92
CA PHE A 132 -3.58 17.92 -12.23
C PHE A 132 -4.22 18.82 -13.28
N ASN A 133 -5.56 18.88 -13.33
CA ASN A 133 -6.27 19.76 -14.25
C ASN A 133 -5.94 21.25 -13.98
N LYS A 134 -5.87 21.66 -12.72
CA LYS A 134 -5.39 23.02 -12.37
C LYS A 134 -3.95 23.25 -12.81
N PHE A 135 -3.04 22.32 -12.49
CA PHE A 135 -1.64 22.41 -12.88
C PHE A 135 -1.49 22.57 -14.39
N TYR A 136 -2.20 21.75 -15.17
CA TYR A 136 -2.18 21.79 -16.62
C TYR A 136 -2.65 23.14 -17.20
N ARG A 137 -3.65 23.78 -16.58
CA ARG A 137 -4.19 25.07 -17.03
C ARG A 137 -3.29 26.26 -16.68
N TYR A 138 -2.66 26.24 -15.50
CA TYR A 138 -1.98 27.42 -14.97
C TYR A 138 -0.45 27.39 -15.11
N VAL A 139 0.17 26.22 -15.30
CA VAL A 139 1.63 26.11 -15.39
C VAL A 139 2.06 26.00 -16.85
N PRO A 140 2.87 26.95 -17.37
CA PRO A 140 3.34 26.88 -18.75
C PRO A 140 4.19 25.63 -18.98
N TYR A 141 3.97 24.95 -20.11
CA TYR A 141 4.72 23.74 -20.51
C TYR A 141 6.25 23.94 -20.52
N ASN A 142 6.70 25.16 -20.88
CA ASN A 142 8.13 25.51 -20.93
C ASN A 142 8.77 25.70 -19.55
N SER A 143 8.00 25.58 -18.47
CA SER A 143 8.52 25.68 -17.11
C SER A 143 9.55 24.56 -16.84
N PRO A 144 10.73 24.84 -16.27
CA PRO A 144 11.82 23.87 -16.13
C PRO A 144 11.42 22.57 -15.43
N MET A 145 10.46 22.64 -14.51
CA MET A 145 10.01 21.52 -13.70
C MET A 145 8.73 20.84 -14.22
N TYR A 146 8.13 21.35 -15.30
CA TYR A 146 6.81 20.92 -15.77
C TYR A 146 6.71 19.39 -15.92
N LYS A 147 7.61 18.80 -16.72
CA LYS A 147 7.62 17.36 -17.00
C LYS A 147 7.83 16.49 -15.76
N THR A 148 8.62 16.96 -14.80
CA THR A 148 8.90 16.22 -13.56
C THR A 148 7.73 16.26 -12.60
N TRP A 149 6.99 17.37 -12.53
CA TRP A 149 5.73 17.44 -11.80
C TRP A 149 4.64 16.58 -12.45
N VAL A 150 4.52 16.59 -13.78
CA VAL A 150 3.57 15.71 -14.48
C VAL A 150 3.87 14.24 -14.17
N MET A 151 5.12 13.81 -14.26
CA MET A 151 5.55 12.46 -13.89
C MET A 151 5.14 12.12 -12.45
N GLN A 152 5.47 12.98 -11.49
CA GLN A 152 5.12 12.79 -10.08
C GLN A 152 3.61 12.61 -9.86
N ILE A 153 2.81 13.45 -10.50
CA ILE A 153 1.34 13.41 -10.38
C ILE A 153 0.79 12.11 -10.98
N ILE A 154 1.32 11.65 -12.12
CA ILE A 154 0.93 10.36 -12.73
C ILE A 154 1.23 9.19 -11.79
N PHE A 155 2.43 9.13 -11.20
CA PHE A 155 2.77 8.07 -10.25
C PHE A 155 1.92 8.15 -8.97
N SER A 156 1.61 9.36 -8.50
CA SER A 156 0.69 9.55 -7.37
C SER A 156 -0.70 9.01 -7.68
N MET A 157 -1.27 9.39 -8.82
CA MET A 157 -2.58 8.90 -9.26
C MET A 157 -2.58 7.37 -9.39
N ASN A 158 -1.54 6.77 -9.98
CA ASN A 158 -1.42 5.32 -10.06
C ASN A 158 -1.36 4.64 -8.68
N ALA A 159 -0.60 5.19 -7.73
CA ALA A 159 -0.55 4.69 -6.36
C ALA A 159 -1.93 4.72 -5.68
N TRP A 160 -2.65 5.83 -5.77
CA TRP A 160 -3.98 5.94 -5.16
C TRP A 160 -5.03 5.05 -5.82
N VAL A 161 -4.92 4.80 -7.14
CA VAL A 161 -5.76 3.82 -7.84
C VAL A 161 -5.54 2.42 -7.28
N TRP A 162 -4.28 1.97 -7.23
CA TRP A 162 -3.98 0.63 -6.72
C TRP A 162 -4.30 0.46 -5.25
N SER A 163 -4.06 1.49 -4.43
CA SER A 163 -4.49 1.51 -3.03
C SER A 163 -6.01 1.38 -2.90
N THR A 164 -6.78 2.10 -3.72
CA THR A 164 -8.25 1.99 -3.73
C THR A 164 -8.68 0.57 -4.09
N ILE A 165 -8.07 -0.03 -5.12
CA ILE A 165 -8.39 -1.38 -5.57
C ILE A 165 -8.02 -2.41 -4.49
N PHE A 166 -6.85 -2.30 -3.88
CA PHE A 166 -6.38 -3.22 -2.84
C PHE A 166 -7.27 -3.19 -1.59
N HIS A 167 -7.56 -2.00 -1.06
CA HIS A 167 -8.45 -1.85 0.09
C HIS A 167 -9.91 -2.23 -0.22
N THR A 168 -10.30 -2.20 -1.50
CA THR A 168 -11.58 -2.75 -1.96
C THR A 168 -11.56 -4.27 -1.95
N ARG A 169 -10.57 -4.86 -2.62
CA ARG A 169 -10.44 -6.29 -2.83
C ARG A 169 -8.98 -6.71 -2.71
N ASP A 170 -8.67 -7.29 -1.57
CA ASP A 170 -7.37 -7.85 -1.27
C ASP A 170 -7.16 -9.17 -2.01
N THR A 171 -6.11 -9.24 -2.82
CA THR A 171 -5.60 -10.42 -3.49
C THR A 171 -4.08 -10.26 -3.55
N SER A 172 -3.34 -11.37 -3.71
CA SER A 172 -1.88 -11.30 -3.86
C SER A 172 -1.41 -10.41 -5.02
N PHE A 173 -2.24 -10.24 -6.06
CA PHE A 173 -1.94 -9.32 -7.16
C PHE A 173 -2.20 -7.86 -6.78
N THR A 174 -3.37 -7.55 -6.21
CA THR A 174 -3.73 -6.17 -5.83
C THR A 174 -2.82 -5.64 -4.72
N GLU A 175 -2.40 -6.50 -3.79
CA GLU A 175 -1.40 -6.18 -2.75
C GLU A 175 -0.04 -5.79 -3.37
N LYS A 176 0.48 -6.62 -4.28
CA LYS A 176 1.73 -6.34 -5.00
C LYS A 176 1.65 -4.99 -5.74
N MET A 177 0.54 -4.77 -6.44
CA MET A 177 0.38 -3.55 -7.23
C MET A 177 0.27 -2.30 -6.36
N ASP A 178 -0.39 -2.37 -5.20
CA ASP A 178 -0.42 -1.26 -4.24
C ASP A 178 0.99 -0.93 -3.74
N TYR A 179 1.73 -1.93 -3.28
CA TYR A 179 3.07 -1.75 -2.73
C TYR A 179 4.07 -1.21 -3.76
N PHE A 180 4.09 -1.78 -4.96
CA PHE A 180 4.99 -1.32 -6.02
C PHE A 180 4.61 0.07 -6.52
N SER A 181 3.31 0.39 -6.57
CA SER A 181 2.86 1.73 -6.99
C SER A 181 3.19 2.79 -5.95
N ALA A 182 3.05 2.48 -4.65
CA ALA A 182 3.46 3.34 -3.56
C ALA A 182 4.98 3.62 -3.62
N LEU A 183 5.80 2.59 -3.78
CA LEU A 183 7.25 2.77 -3.92
C LEU A 183 7.62 3.59 -5.16
N ALA A 184 6.98 3.35 -6.30
CA ALA A 184 7.21 4.11 -7.52
C ALA A 184 6.88 5.61 -7.33
N PHE A 185 5.79 5.92 -6.63
CA PHE A 185 5.44 7.30 -6.28
C PHE A 185 6.47 7.95 -5.34
N VAL A 186 6.96 7.21 -4.34
CA VAL A 186 8.01 7.70 -3.44
C VAL A 186 9.32 7.95 -4.21
N ILE A 187 9.72 7.05 -5.11
CA ILE A 187 10.89 7.22 -5.98
C ILE A 187 10.72 8.42 -6.92
N ALA A 188 9.55 8.63 -7.50
CA ALA A 188 9.27 9.81 -8.31
C ALA A 188 9.42 11.10 -7.48
N SER A 189 9.06 11.08 -6.20
CA SER A 189 9.23 12.21 -5.27
C SER A 189 10.70 12.56 -5.06
N VAL A 190 11.57 11.54 -4.98
CA VAL A 190 13.03 11.71 -4.91
C VAL A 190 13.56 12.39 -6.19
N MET A 191 13.04 12.01 -7.36
CA MET A 191 13.41 12.65 -8.62
C MET A 191 13.01 14.13 -8.68
N VAL A 192 11.81 14.47 -8.17
CA VAL A 192 11.37 15.87 -8.04
C VAL A 192 12.33 16.64 -7.13
N LEU A 193 12.64 16.09 -5.96
CA LEU A 193 13.50 16.71 -4.97
C LEU A 193 14.92 16.93 -5.50
N HIS A 194 15.50 15.90 -6.12
CA HIS A 194 16.82 15.96 -6.74
C HIS A 194 16.90 17.09 -7.76
N ARG A 195 15.92 17.17 -8.67
CA ARG A 195 15.87 18.25 -9.66
C ARG A 195 15.63 19.62 -9.05
N ARG A 196 14.82 19.72 -7.99
CA ARG A 196 14.47 20.99 -7.34
C ARG A 196 15.62 21.58 -6.55
N ILE A 197 16.36 20.75 -5.82
CA ILE A 197 17.46 21.19 -4.95
C ILE A 197 18.75 21.41 -5.74
N PHE A 198 19.12 20.45 -6.59
CA PHE A 198 20.45 20.46 -7.22
C PHE A 198 20.46 21.08 -8.62
N ASN A 199 19.28 21.23 -9.25
CA ASN A 199 19.13 21.68 -10.64
C ASN A 199 20.21 21.09 -11.60
N PRO A 200 20.41 19.76 -11.59
CA PRO A 200 21.50 19.14 -12.31
C PRO A 200 21.30 19.24 -13.82
N ASN A 201 22.38 19.12 -14.58
CA ASN A 201 22.29 19.03 -16.03
C ASN A 201 21.52 17.78 -16.48
N ARG A 202 21.15 17.75 -17.77
CA ARG A 202 20.34 16.66 -18.34
C ARG A 202 20.99 15.30 -18.19
N PHE A 203 22.31 15.20 -18.39
CA PHE A 203 23.05 13.94 -18.30
C PHE A 203 22.97 13.34 -16.89
N ILE A 204 23.26 14.15 -15.87
CA ILE A 204 23.19 13.74 -14.46
C ILE A 204 21.75 13.33 -14.08
N THR A 205 20.75 14.08 -14.57
CA THR A 205 19.34 13.72 -14.35
C THR A 205 19.01 12.34 -14.92
N ILE A 206 19.44 12.05 -16.15
CA ILE A 206 19.20 10.76 -16.81
C ILE A 206 19.89 9.62 -16.05
N LEU A 207 21.16 9.80 -15.66
CA LEU A 207 21.92 8.79 -14.92
C LEU A 207 21.25 8.47 -13.58
N PHE A 208 20.85 9.50 -12.83
CA PHE A 208 20.18 9.31 -11.56
C PHE A 208 18.80 8.64 -11.72
N SER A 209 18.00 9.05 -12.71
CA SER A 209 16.74 8.37 -13.05
C SER A 209 16.96 6.89 -13.39
N ALA A 210 18.00 6.58 -14.17
CA ALA A 210 18.32 5.21 -14.57
C ALA A 210 18.71 4.35 -13.36
N LEU A 211 19.49 4.90 -12.42
CA LEU A 211 19.85 4.21 -11.18
C LEU A 211 18.62 3.88 -10.33
N LEU A 212 17.72 4.86 -10.13
CA LEU A 212 16.47 4.63 -9.37
C LEU A 212 15.56 3.62 -10.06
N SER A 213 15.48 3.67 -11.39
CA SER A 213 14.67 2.73 -12.18
C SER A 213 15.23 1.32 -12.10
N ALA A 214 16.56 1.16 -12.20
CA ALA A 214 17.22 -0.13 -12.04
C ALA A 214 17.00 -0.72 -10.64
N PHE A 215 17.10 0.11 -9.60
CA PHE A 215 16.73 -0.29 -8.24
C PHE A 215 15.29 -0.76 -8.15
N PHE A 216 14.33 0.02 -8.67
CA PHE A 216 12.91 -0.32 -8.64
C PHE A 216 12.62 -1.64 -9.34
N VAL A 217 13.15 -1.84 -10.55
CA VAL A 217 12.99 -3.09 -11.31
C VAL A 217 13.57 -4.27 -10.54
N ASN A 218 14.77 -4.13 -9.97
CA ASN A 218 15.39 -5.19 -9.17
C ASN A 218 14.56 -5.50 -7.91
N HIS A 219 14.04 -4.47 -7.22
CA HIS A 219 13.19 -4.63 -6.05
C HIS A 219 11.88 -5.36 -6.38
N VAL A 220 11.20 -4.96 -7.46
CA VAL A 220 9.99 -5.64 -7.97
C VAL A 220 10.29 -7.08 -8.34
N ASN A 221 11.41 -7.35 -9.01
CA ASN A 221 11.82 -8.70 -9.41
C ASN A 221 12.06 -9.58 -8.16
N TYR A 222 12.81 -9.10 -7.19
CA TYR A 222 13.03 -9.79 -5.91
C TYR A 222 11.72 -10.10 -5.17
N MET A 223 10.88 -9.08 -4.99
CA MET A 223 9.61 -9.21 -4.28
C MET A 223 8.60 -10.12 -5.00
N THR A 224 8.66 -10.19 -6.32
CA THR A 224 7.71 -10.97 -7.12
C THR A 224 8.10 -12.44 -7.20
N PHE A 225 9.39 -12.73 -7.38
CA PHE A 225 9.87 -14.08 -7.73
C PHE A 225 10.70 -14.77 -6.66
N VAL A 226 11.22 -14.04 -5.67
CA VAL A 226 12.05 -14.62 -4.60
C VAL A 226 11.27 -14.72 -3.30
N ASN A 227 10.92 -13.58 -2.71
CA ASN A 227 10.17 -13.54 -1.46
C ASN A 227 9.34 -12.24 -1.39
N PHE A 228 8.03 -12.38 -1.27
CA PHE A 228 7.15 -11.23 -1.08
C PHE A 228 7.07 -10.89 0.41
N ASP A 229 7.88 -9.93 0.85
CA ASP A 229 7.98 -9.50 2.25
C ASP A 229 7.50 -8.06 2.43
N TYR A 230 6.32 -7.90 3.04
CA TYR A 230 5.75 -6.59 3.35
C TYR A 230 6.66 -5.73 4.23
N GLY A 231 7.29 -6.30 5.26
CA GLY A 231 8.15 -5.58 6.19
C GLY A 231 9.39 -5.02 5.50
N TYR A 232 9.97 -5.79 4.58
CA TYR A 232 11.05 -5.33 3.71
C TYR A 232 10.58 -4.18 2.80
N ASN A 233 9.46 -4.32 2.09
CA ASN A 233 8.93 -3.26 1.23
C ASN A 233 8.62 -1.96 2.02
N LEU A 234 8.01 -2.08 3.20
CA LEU A 234 7.73 -0.96 4.07
C LEU A 234 9.02 -0.28 4.52
N THR A 235 10.03 -1.05 4.89
CA THR A 235 11.35 -0.52 5.29
C THR A 235 12.00 0.27 4.16
N VAL A 236 12.00 -0.27 2.93
CA VAL A 236 12.50 0.44 1.75
C VAL A 236 11.75 1.76 1.54
N ASN A 237 10.41 1.74 1.58
CA ASN A 237 9.59 2.95 1.46
C ASN A 237 9.91 4.00 2.54
N ILE A 238 10.01 3.59 3.81
CA ILE A 238 10.35 4.47 4.94
C ILE A 238 11.72 5.11 4.74
N LEU A 239 12.71 4.35 4.24
CA LEU A 239 14.05 4.88 4.00
C LEU A 239 14.06 5.97 2.92
N PHE A 240 13.36 5.76 1.81
CA PHE A 240 13.18 6.80 0.81
C PHE A 240 12.38 7.99 1.36
N GLY A 241 11.33 7.75 2.15
CA GLY A 241 10.57 8.80 2.83
C GLY A 241 11.43 9.65 3.76
N LYS A 242 12.29 9.02 4.57
CA LYS A 242 13.28 9.69 5.43
C LYS A 242 14.27 10.50 4.62
N PHE A 243 14.76 9.95 3.50
CA PHE A 243 15.64 10.67 2.59
C PHE A 243 14.96 11.95 2.07
N ILE A 244 13.70 11.87 1.63
CA ILE A 244 12.93 13.03 1.16
C ILE A 244 12.78 14.07 2.27
N LEU A 245 12.33 13.64 3.46
CA LEU A 245 12.09 14.53 4.60
C LEU A 245 13.37 15.28 5.02
N ASN A 246 14.49 14.57 5.15
CA ASN A 246 15.77 15.17 5.55
C ASN A 246 16.23 16.25 4.54
N ASN A 247 16.16 15.95 3.24
CA ASN A 247 16.56 16.90 2.20
C ASN A 247 15.61 18.11 2.11
N LEU A 248 14.30 17.92 2.33
CA LEU A 248 13.34 19.02 2.41
C LEU A 248 13.60 19.94 3.62
N MET A 249 13.88 19.37 4.78
CA MET A 249 14.22 20.15 5.98
C MET A 249 15.49 20.98 5.76
N ILE A 250 16.55 20.35 5.23
CA ILE A 250 17.80 21.04 4.90
C ILE A 250 17.53 22.18 3.92
N HIS A 251 16.84 21.93 2.82
CA HIS A 251 16.51 22.96 1.83
C HIS A 251 15.73 24.14 2.44
N THR A 252 14.74 23.84 3.27
CA THR A 252 13.91 24.84 3.95
C THR A 252 14.73 25.69 4.92
N LEU A 253 15.59 25.07 5.72
CA LEU A 253 16.51 25.77 6.63
C LEU A 253 17.46 26.68 5.88
N TYR A 254 18.09 26.20 4.80
CA TYR A 254 18.97 27.01 3.95
C TYR A 254 18.22 28.21 3.37
N PHE A 255 16.99 28.01 2.88
CA PHE A 255 16.17 29.10 2.35
C PHE A 255 15.83 30.15 3.42
N PHE A 256 15.43 29.73 4.63
CA PHE A 256 15.16 30.65 5.74
C PHE A 256 16.41 31.42 6.17
N LEU A 257 17.56 30.76 6.26
CA LEU A 257 18.82 31.44 6.57
C LEU A 257 19.18 32.44 5.47
N TYR A 258 19.04 32.06 4.20
CA TYR A 258 19.27 32.96 3.09
C TYR A 258 18.39 34.22 3.17
N LEU A 259 17.09 34.06 3.39
CA LEU A 259 16.16 35.18 3.54
C LEU A 259 16.49 36.07 4.75
N ARG A 260 17.04 35.50 5.83
CA ARG A 260 17.39 36.25 7.05
C ARG A 260 18.68 37.05 6.93
N TYR A 261 19.64 36.57 6.13
CA TYR A 261 20.96 37.19 6.02
C TYR A 261 21.16 38.03 4.75
N PHE A 262 20.32 37.84 3.73
CA PHE A 262 20.49 38.48 2.41
C PHE A 262 19.27 39.29 1.92
N ASN A 263 18.24 39.45 2.75
CA ASN A 263 17.23 40.52 2.63
C ASN A 263 17.27 41.41 3.87
#